data_AF-A0A383C7W8-F1
#
_entry.id   AF-A0A383C7W8-F1
#
_cell.length_a   1.000
_cell.length_b   1.000
_cell.length_c   1.000
_cell.angle_alpha   90.00
_cell.angle_beta   90.00
_cell.angle_gamma   90.00
#
_symmetry.space_group_name_H-M   'P 1'
#
loop_
_entity.id
_entity.type
_entity.pdbx_description
1 polymer ?
#
loop_
_entity_poly.entity_id
_entity_poly.type
_entity_poly.pdbx_seq_one_letter_code
_entity_poly.pdbx_strand_id
1 'polypeptide(L)'
;MVTAKKLKAEGTKAGVPDLTVIHAGRYIGLEVKKPKTTTAKGRLSPAQKKMIERIETAGGHVEVVYSLEDVIKIIDKLMISVDRDYKYIDDRWYAAV
;
A
#
# COMPACT_ATOMS: atom_id res chain seq x y z
N MET A 1 -21.81 -20.98 -1.73
CA MET A 1 -21.46 -19.54 -1.64
C MET A 1 -21.12 -19.19 -0.19
N VAL A 2 -19.95 -18.63 0.07
CA VAL A 2 -19.64 -18.11 1.42
C VAL A 2 -20.35 -16.76 1.57
N THR A 3 -21.28 -16.66 2.53
CA THR A 3 -22.03 -15.41 2.78
C THR A 3 -21.16 -14.38 3.50
N ALA A 4 -21.35 -13.09 3.21
CA ALA A 4 -20.61 -11.98 3.84
C ALA A 4 -20.56 -12.03 5.38
N LYS A 5 -21.61 -12.58 6.02
CA LYS A 5 -21.69 -12.77 7.47
C LYS A 5 -20.64 -13.76 8.00
N LYS A 6 -20.32 -14.80 7.23
CA LYS A 6 -19.35 -15.85 7.59
C LYS A 6 -17.91 -15.34 7.47
N LEU A 7 -17.58 -14.63 6.38
CA LEU A 7 -16.26 -13.98 6.21
C LEU A 7 -15.96 -12.96 7.32
N LYS A 8 -16.97 -12.17 7.71
CA LYS A 8 -16.82 -11.23 8.84
C LYS A 8 -16.53 -11.95 10.16
N ALA A 9 -17.15 -13.12 10.38
CA ALA A 9 -16.90 -13.94 11.57
C ALA A 9 -15.52 -14.61 11.54
N GLU A 10 -14.98 -14.87 10.35
CA GLU A 10 -13.62 -15.38 10.12
C GLU A 10 -12.55 -14.27 10.19
N GLY A 11 -12.94 -13.05 10.60
CA GLY A 11 -12.01 -11.94 10.86
C GLY A 11 -11.72 -11.06 9.65
N THR A 12 -12.37 -11.29 8.50
CA THR A 12 -12.25 -10.40 7.33
C THR A 12 -12.78 -9.01 7.70
N LYS A 13 -11.88 -8.02 7.71
CA LYS A 13 -12.24 -6.62 7.98
C LYS A 13 -12.55 -5.90 6.67
N ALA A 14 -13.65 -5.16 6.65
CA ALA A 14 -13.98 -4.31 5.51
C ALA A 14 -12.94 -3.19 5.36
N GLY A 15 -12.54 -2.91 4.12
CA GLY A 15 -11.66 -1.80 3.78
C GLY A 15 -10.17 -2.08 3.90
N VAL A 16 -9.75 -3.33 4.16
CA VAL A 16 -8.35 -3.74 3.99
C VAL A 16 -7.94 -3.49 2.53
N PRO A 17 -6.73 -2.95 2.25
CA PRO A 17 -6.26 -2.71 0.89
C PRO A 17 -6.29 -3.97 0.03
N ASP A 18 -6.62 -3.80 -1.27
CA ASP A 18 -6.75 -4.92 -2.22
C ASP A 18 -5.45 -5.70 -2.40
N LEU A 19 -4.31 -5.01 -2.40
CA LEU A 19 -2.98 -5.60 -2.45
C LEU A 19 -2.19 -5.22 -1.20
N THR A 20 -1.43 -6.19 -0.69
CA THR A 20 -0.51 -6.00 0.43
C THR A 20 0.90 -6.36 -0.03
N VAL A 21 1.84 -5.46 0.25
CA VAL A 21 3.26 -5.61 -0.05
C VAL A 21 4.05 -5.42 1.24
N ILE A 22 5.00 -6.31 1.50
CA ILE A 22 5.98 -6.16 2.56
C ILE A 22 7.34 -5.97 1.91
N HIS A 23 8.01 -4.86 2.18
CA HIS A 23 9.31 -4.55 1.60
C HIS A 23 10.19 -3.86 2.65
N ALA A 24 11.44 -4.32 2.81
CA ALA A 24 12.39 -3.80 3.79
C ALA A 24 11.80 -3.65 5.21
N GLY A 25 10.99 -4.62 5.64
CA GLY A 25 10.31 -4.61 6.95
C GLY A 25 9.15 -3.63 7.09
N ARG A 26 8.74 -2.94 6.01
CA ARG A 26 7.62 -1.98 6.00
C ARG A 26 6.40 -2.57 5.31
N TYR A 27 5.21 -2.24 5.83
CA TYR A 27 3.92 -2.57 5.20
C TYR A 27 3.52 -1.48 4.20
N ILE A 28 3.14 -1.92 2.99
CA ILE A 28 2.60 -1.07 1.94
C ILE A 28 1.29 -1.70 1.43
N GLY A 29 0.18 -1.00 1.60
CA GLY A 29 -1.10 -1.36 1.00
C GLY A 29 -1.31 -0.63 -0.32
N LEU A 30 -1.85 -1.31 -1.33
CA LEU A 30 -2.33 -0.66 -2.55
C LEU A 30 -3.83 -0.90 -2.68
N GLU A 31 -4.59 0.19 -2.67
CA GLU A 31 -6.04 0.17 -2.85
C GLU A 31 -6.34 0.50 -4.31
N VAL A 32 -6.82 -0.49 -5.06
CA VAL A 32 -6.97 -0.40 -6.52
C VAL A 32 -8.34 0.16 -6.85
N LYS A 33 -8.39 1.20 -7.68
CA LYS A 33 -9.63 1.81 -8.15
C LYS A 33 -9.71 1.82 -9.66
N LYS A 34 -10.93 1.68 -10.15
CA LYS A 34 -11.22 1.85 -11.57
C LYS A 34 -10.79 3.26 -12.01
N PRO A 35 -9.97 3.40 -13.08
CA PRO A 35 -9.60 4.71 -13.62
C PRO A 35 -10.82 5.42 -14.19
N LYS A 36 -10.70 6.74 -14.41
CA LYS A 36 -11.72 7.48 -15.15
C LYS A 36 -11.75 6.97 -16.58
N THR A 37 -12.92 6.55 -17.05
CA THR A 37 -13.15 6.20 -18.46
C THR A 37 -14.33 7.05 -18.96
N THR A 38 -15.35 6.43 -19.58
CA THR A 38 -16.65 7.05 -19.83
C THR A 38 -17.44 7.31 -18.54
N THR A 39 -17.09 6.62 -17.45
CA THR A 39 -17.65 6.85 -16.10
C THR A 39 -16.64 7.54 -15.19
N ALA A 40 -17.13 8.15 -14.11
CA ALA A 40 -16.28 8.70 -13.06
C ALA A 40 -15.30 7.65 -12.50
N LYS A 41 -14.13 8.12 -12.03
CA LYS A 41 -13.14 7.27 -11.36
C LYS A 41 -13.71 6.66 -10.09
N GLY A 42 -13.23 5.46 -9.74
CA GLY A 42 -13.53 4.81 -8.46
C GLY A 42 -13.15 5.71 -7.29
N ARG A 43 -13.93 5.64 -6.20
CA ARG A 43 -13.71 6.41 -4.98
C ARG A 43 -13.57 5.47 -3.79
N LEU A 44 -12.86 5.93 -2.76
CA LEU A 44 -12.80 5.23 -1.48
C LEU A 44 -14.17 5.24 -0.81
N SER A 45 -14.59 4.07 -0.33
CA SER A 45 -15.72 3.97 0.60
C SER A 45 -15.34 4.53 1.99
N PRO A 46 -16.31 4.89 2.84
CA PRO A 46 -16.03 5.33 4.21
C PRO A 46 -15.22 4.30 5.03
N ALA A 47 -15.48 3.00 4.85
CA ALA A 47 -14.75 1.94 5.54
C ALA A 47 -13.28 1.86 5.10
N GLN A 48 -13.00 2.04 3.80
CA GLN A 48 -11.65 2.08 3.27
C GLN A 48 -10.87 3.28 3.81
N LYS A 49 -11.48 4.47 3.83
CA LYS A 49 -10.85 5.68 4.42
C LYS A 49 -10.43 5.44 5.87
N LYS A 50 -11.33 4.88 6.69
CA LYS A 50 -11.05 4.58 8.09
C LYS A 50 -9.98 3.51 8.27
N MET A 51 -9.92 2.52 7.38
CA MET A 51 -8.87 1.49 7.45
C MET A 51 -7.51 2.07 7.05
N ILE A 52 -7.45 2.87 5.99
CA ILE A 52 -6.24 3.57 5.53
C ILE A 52 -5.67 4.40 6.68
N GLU A 53 -6.49 5.25 7.30
CA GLU A 53 -6.10 6.07 8.44
C GLU A 53 -5.49 5.25 9.59
N ARG A 54 -6.09 4.08 9.89
CA ARG A 54 -5.58 3.19 10.94
C ARG A 54 -4.24 2.56 10.58
N ILE A 55 -4.05 2.17 9.32
CA ILE A 55 -2.79 1.59 8.84
C ILE A 55 -1.69 2.65 8.89
N GLU A 56 -1.97 3.85 8.40
CA GLU A 56 -1.03 4.98 8.39
C GLU A 56 -0.65 5.40 9.81
N THR A 57 -1.62 5.49 10.72
CA THR A 57 -1.36 5.78 12.14
C THR A 57 -0.50 4.71 12.80
N ALA A 58 -0.58 3.45 12.35
CA ALA A 58 0.23 2.34 12.85
C ALA A 58 1.61 2.23 12.17
N GLY A 59 1.97 3.15 11.27
CA GLY A 59 3.26 3.19 10.58
C GLY A 59 3.33 2.40 9.27
N GLY A 60 2.22 1.86 8.78
CA GLY A 60 2.13 1.35 7.41
C GLY A 60 1.89 2.48 6.40
N HIS A 61 2.12 2.23 5.12
CA HIS A 61 1.76 3.15 4.04
C HIS A 61 0.60 2.58 3.24
N VAL A 62 -0.37 3.38 2.79
CA VAL A 62 -1.37 2.93 1.82
C VAL A 62 -1.49 3.94 0.69
N GLU A 63 -1.47 3.45 -0.54
CA GLU A 63 -1.61 4.29 -1.73
C GLU A 63 -2.83 3.88 -2.55
N VAL A 64 -3.56 4.85 -3.10
CA VAL A 64 -4.70 4.59 -3.97
C VAL A 64 -4.24 4.65 -5.42
N VAL A 65 -4.36 3.53 -6.13
CA VAL A 65 -3.82 3.38 -7.50
C VAL A 65 -4.94 3.20 -8.51
N TYR A 66 -4.78 3.76 -9.71
CA TYR A 66 -5.78 3.70 -10.78
C TYR A 66 -5.26 2.98 -12.04
N SER A 67 -3.97 2.68 -12.11
CA SER A 67 -3.36 1.93 -13.19
C SER A 67 -2.10 1.17 -12.75
N LEU A 68 -1.57 0.32 -13.63
CA LEU A 68 -0.30 -0.36 -13.40
C LEU A 68 0.87 0.63 -13.33
N GLU A 69 0.83 1.68 -14.14
CA GLU A 69 1.85 2.73 -14.14
C GLU A 69 1.89 3.49 -12.80
N ASP A 70 0.74 3.68 -12.15
CA ASP A 70 0.70 4.24 -10.80
C ASP A 70 1.46 3.34 -9.83
N VAL A 71 1.17 2.03 -9.85
CA VAL A 71 1.81 1.03 -8.98
C VAL A 71 3.33 1.04 -9.16
N ILE A 72 3.82 1.00 -10.40
CA ILE A 72 5.26 1.00 -10.70
C ILE A 72 5.92 2.25 -10.12
N LYS A 73 5.35 3.45 -10.38
CA LYS A 73 5.90 4.72 -9.85
C LYS A 73 5.96 4.75 -8.33
N ILE A 74 4.96 4.18 -7.65
CA ILE A 74 4.91 4.15 -6.19
C ILE A 74 5.98 3.21 -5.65
N ILE A 75 6.10 2.01 -6.23
CA ILE A 75 7.13 1.05 -5.84
C ILE A 75 8.53 1.65 -6.06
N ASP A 76 8.80 2.23 -7.23
CA ASP A 76 10.08 2.89 -7.53
C ASP A 76 10.40 3.99 -6.52
N LYS A 77 9.43 4.85 -6.20
CA LYS A 77 9.60 5.91 -5.20
C LYS A 77 9.91 5.35 -3.80
N LEU A 78 9.24 4.26 -3.42
CA LEU A 78 9.45 3.59 -2.13
C LEU A 78 10.81 2.91 -2.09
N MET A 79 11.24 2.28 -3.19
CA MET A 79 12.57 1.68 -3.34
C MET A 79 13.68 2.72 -3.24
N ILE A 80 13.61 3.83 -3.99
CA ILE A 80 14.57 4.95 -3.91
C ILE A 80 14.66 5.54 -2.49
N SER A 81 13.53 5.59 -1.78
CA SER A 81 13.52 6.07 -0.40
C SER A 81 14.21 5.12 0.57
N VAL A 82 14.15 3.82 0.33
CA VAL A 82 14.87 2.79 1.12
C VAL A 82 16.35 2.77 0.74
N ASP A 83 16.65 2.94 -0.54
CA ASP A 83 18.02 2.96 -1.08
C ASP A 83 18.83 4.16 -0.57
N ARG A 84 18.20 5.28 -0.19
CA ARG A 84 18.93 6.39 0.46
C ARG A 84 19.46 6.03 1.85
N ASP A 85 18.66 5.31 2.64
CA ASP A 85 19.09 4.80 3.95
C ASP A 85 20.12 3.68 3.78
N TYR A 86 19.96 2.82 2.76
CA TYR A 86 20.93 1.78 2.41
C TYR A 86 22.23 2.33 1.83
N LYS A 87 22.19 3.36 1.00
CA LYS A 87 23.37 4.03 0.44
C LYS A 87 24.19 4.72 1.53
N TYR A 88 23.53 5.29 2.56
CA TYR A 88 24.23 5.80 3.74
C TYR A 88 24.99 4.71 4.50
N ILE A 89 24.42 3.50 4.59
CA ILE A 89 25.07 2.34 5.21
C ILE A 89 26.17 1.81 4.28
N ASP A 90 25.93 1.61 3.00
CA ASP A 90 26.92 1.11 2.03
C ASP A 90 28.14 2.04 1.92
N ASP A 91 27.92 3.37 1.87
CA ASP A 91 29.00 4.36 1.82
C ASP A 91 29.86 4.34 3.11
N ARG A 92 29.28 3.96 4.27
CA ARG A 92 30.03 3.76 5.52
C ARG A 92 30.84 2.47 5.54
N TRP A 93 30.36 1.42 4.89
CA TRP A 93 31.03 0.11 4.87
C TRP A 93 32.20 0.10 3.88
N TYR A 94 32.08 0.74 2.72
CA TYR A 94 33.20 0.87 1.77
C TYR A 94 34.22 1.96 2.14
N ALA A 95 33.87 2.93 2.99
CA ALA A 95 34.83 3.90 3.52
C ALA A 95 35.67 3.34 4.69
N ALA A 96 35.36 2.14 5.17
CA ALA A 96 36.06 1.45 6.26
C ALA A 96 36.97 0.30 5.78
N VAL A 97 37.21 0.21 4.46
CA VAL A 97 38.15 -0.74 3.82
C VAL A 97 39.27 0.02 3.13
#